data_AF-A0A9E7FLS5-F1
#
_entry.id   AF-A0A9E7FLS5-F1
#
_cell.length_a   1.000
_cell.length_b   1.000
_cell.length_c   1.000
_cell.angle_alpha   90.00
_cell.angle_beta   90.00
_cell.angle_gamma   90.00
#
_symmetry.space_group_name_H-M   'P 1'
#
loop_
_entity.id
_entity.type
_entity.pdbx_description
1 polymer ?
#
loop_
_entity_poly.entity_id
_entity_poly.type
_entity_poly.pdbx_seq_one_letter_code
_entity_poly.pdbx_strand_id
1 'polypeptide(L)'
;KHKARQTTDRGVCIRLKVKMLAVFDRTVAKIPEGLRAPAAELGEGGGRLMGHFSATRDGAVVVNLGSGGGMVYTPEKRNPFFPRFLAVVDNVFCLFQGHVENIVSLKQLYGLGKTTNEAIIVIEAYKTLRDRGPFPASQVVRDLRGHFAFVLFDILSNSTFIAADADGIVPFFWGADSEGHLVLSDDVDIVKKGCGRSFAPFPRGCFFTTSGGLQSFQHPLNELKAIPRVDSQGQVCGAIYEVDDQTKRETRMPRVGSTANCARLVEGQCVLARGPISPRKGQCLKTLRDMSGGTVGQSGRTKTMLSSPSTRAPPPLLSPPPPPLPLPKFHHHLLLLPVRRRRLLASLTAPLLQLLLVSPSPARARGLFRMPPARLANRYFLVRAGESVYESAGVLRTNPVAKTSVDSGLSPEGARQAARAALELKRLGACEDSCWIWPSITQRSYQAAEIIASVNSIDRSRIVPEYSFLDARGLGAFEGRNLGSISEAASLMLDIAQDMLQVYESDSLSPDNKPPPVDDGTPNESVADVFVRVTQLMSILETQYSGDTVIIVSPDSDNLSVLQAGLVGLDLRRHSDLLFSPGEVRLVDPSSIPDYKQPASAVYKCANPPSCK
;
A
#
# COMPACT_ATOMS: atom_id res chain seq x y z
N LYS A 1 65.23 -11.86 27.42
CA LYS A 1 64.33 -10.79 27.91
C LYS A 1 63.10 -10.74 27.00
N HIS A 2 61.99 -11.34 27.43
CA HIS A 2 60.62 -10.77 27.40
C HIS A 2 59.61 -11.89 27.63
N LYS A 3 59.03 -11.87 28.83
CA LYS A 3 57.85 -12.63 29.24
C LYS A 3 56.70 -12.28 28.32
N ALA A 4 56.14 -13.27 27.63
CA ALA A 4 54.81 -13.16 27.04
C ALA A 4 53.80 -13.07 28.19
N ARG A 5 53.20 -11.90 28.36
CA ARG A 5 52.08 -11.66 29.29
C ARG A 5 50.83 -12.25 28.63
N GLN A 6 50.34 -13.37 29.15
CA GLN A 6 48.95 -13.78 28.97
C GLN A 6 48.07 -12.70 29.60
N THR A 7 47.40 -11.91 28.76
CA THR A 7 46.17 -11.22 29.14
C THR A 7 45.01 -12.06 28.62
N THR A 8 44.38 -12.77 29.54
CA THR A 8 43.09 -13.42 29.37
C THR A 8 42.03 -12.35 29.16
N ASP A 9 41.74 -12.01 27.91
CA ASP A 9 40.53 -11.28 27.57
C ASP A 9 39.39 -12.29 27.46
N ARG A 10 38.68 -12.49 28.58
CA ARG A 10 37.38 -13.18 28.57
C ARG A 10 36.35 -12.20 28.01
N GLY A 11 36.46 -11.90 26.71
CA GLY A 11 35.44 -11.19 25.96
C GLY A 11 34.20 -12.06 25.88
N VAL A 12 33.17 -11.74 26.67
CA VAL A 12 31.83 -12.31 26.53
C VAL A 12 31.35 -11.94 25.13
N CYS A 13 31.38 -12.89 24.20
CA CYS A 13 30.82 -12.72 22.86
C CYS A 13 29.29 -12.73 23.00
N ILE A 14 28.72 -11.57 23.34
CA ILE A 14 27.28 -11.34 23.27
C ILE A 14 26.93 -11.36 21.78
N ARG A 15 26.38 -12.47 21.29
CA ARG A 15 25.68 -12.50 20.00
C ARG A 15 24.50 -11.55 20.08
N LEU A 16 24.69 -10.30 19.68
CA LEU A 16 23.61 -9.32 19.52
C LEU A 16 22.69 -9.85 18.41
N LYS A 17 21.47 -10.24 18.77
CA LYS A 17 20.44 -10.65 17.81
C LYS A 17 19.73 -9.38 17.36
N VAL A 18 20.00 -8.94 16.14
CA VAL A 18 19.52 -7.66 15.61
C VAL A 18 18.00 -7.70 15.41
N LYS A 19 17.28 -6.63 15.78
CA LYS A 19 15.82 -6.54 15.61
C LYS A 19 15.35 -5.19 15.01
N MET A 20 15.79 -4.04 15.50
CA MET A 20 15.65 -2.74 14.82
C MET A 20 16.66 -1.76 15.46
N LEU A 21 17.36 -0.94 14.68
CA LEU A 21 18.19 0.14 15.20
C LEU A 21 18.16 1.34 14.27
N ALA A 22 18.00 2.54 14.82
CA ALA A 22 18.25 3.80 14.11
C ALA A 22 19.18 4.68 14.95
N VAL A 23 20.11 5.34 14.28
CA VAL A 23 21.07 6.28 14.88
C VAL A 23 21.03 7.55 14.06
N PHE A 24 20.68 8.67 14.67
CA PHE A 24 20.59 9.97 14.00
C PHE A 24 21.58 10.97 14.55
N ASP A 25 22.22 11.74 13.67
CA ASP A 25 23.06 12.87 14.06
C ASP A 25 22.25 14.00 14.69
N ARG A 26 22.91 14.79 15.55
CA ARG A 26 22.35 15.97 16.19
C ARG A 26 21.77 16.99 15.22
N THR A 27 22.23 17.01 13.96
CA THR A 27 21.65 17.89 12.93
C THR A 27 20.25 17.45 12.51
N VAL A 28 19.93 16.16 12.63
CA VAL A 28 18.64 15.56 12.27
C VAL A 28 17.73 15.45 13.48
N ALA A 29 18.25 14.99 14.63
CA ALA A 29 17.46 14.74 15.82
C ALA A 29 18.16 15.31 17.06
N LYS A 30 17.57 16.37 17.63
CA LYS A 30 18.03 16.94 18.90
C LYS A 30 17.65 16.03 20.04
N ILE A 31 18.61 15.71 20.90
CA ILE A 31 18.36 14.96 22.14
C ILE A 31 17.46 15.79 23.06
N PRO A 32 16.30 15.28 23.49
CA PRO A 32 15.43 16.02 24.40
C PRO A 32 16.01 16.11 25.82
N GLU A 33 15.57 17.15 26.52
CA GLU A 33 16.07 17.50 27.86
C GLU A 33 15.84 16.36 28.86
N GLY A 34 16.86 16.05 29.66
CA GLY A 34 16.79 14.99 30.67
C GLY A 34 17.07 13.57 30.16
N LEU A 35 17.13 13.32 28.84
CA LEU A 35 17.50 11.99 28.31
C LEU A 35 18.96 11.63 28.59
N ARG A 36 19.84 12.63 28.63
CA ARG A 36 21.28 12.46 28.89
C ARG A 36 21.57 12.46 30.39
N ALA A 37 22.22 11.41 30.89
CA ALA A 37 22.60 11.32 32.29
C ALA A 37 23.80 12.24 32.61
N PRO A 38 23.87 12.89 33.80
CA PRO A 38 24.94 13.84 34.17
C PRO A 38 26.35 13.23 34.29
N ALA A 39 26.48 11.89 34.32
CA ALA A 39 27.73 11.16 34.46
C ALA A 39 27.68 9.83 33.67
N ALA A 40 27.39 9.89 32.37
CA ALA A 40 27.22 8.69 31.57
C ALA A 40 28.53 7.87 31.50
N GLU A 41 28.50 6.64 32.04
CA GLU A 41 29.43 5.59 31.57
C GLU A 41 29.27 5.49 30.05
N LEU A 42 30.38 5.67 29.34
CA LEU A 42 30.40 5.77 27.89
C LEU A 42 30.00 4.42 27.30
N GLY A 43 28.81 4.36 26.70
CA GLY A 43 28.43 3.23 25.84
C GLY A 43 29.35 3.14 24.62
N GLU A 44 29.25 2.06 23.85
CA GLU A 44 30.11 1.85 22.67
C GLU A 44 29.92 2.89 21.57
N GLY A 45 28.84 3.70 21.62
CA GLY A 45 28.48 4.68 20.60
C GLY A 45 27.61 4.08 19.50
N GLY A 46 26.60 4.82 19.05
CA GLY A 46 25.64 4.35 18.04
C GLY A 46 26.32 4.01 16.70
N GLY A 47 27.30 4.82 16.28
CA GLY A 47 28.08 4.59 15.07
C GLY A 47 28.91 3.29 15.11
N ARG A 48 29.51 2.95 16.26
CA ARG A 48 30.26 1.69 16.41
C ARG A 48 29.34 0.48 16.45
N LEU A 49 28.17 0.60 17.09
CA LEU A 49 27.14 -0.43 17.05
C LEU A 49 26.72 -0.75 15.60
N MET A 50 26.47 0.28 14.79
CA MET A 50 26.17 0.10 13.36
C MET A 50 27.30 -0.62 12.60
N GLY A 51 28.56 -0.28 12.89
CA GLY A 51 29.73 -0.97 12.34
C GLY A 51 29.79 -2.45 12.74
N HIS A 52 29.50 -2.78 14.00
CA HIS A 52 29.42 -4.16 14.48
C HIS A 52 28.30 -4.95 13.79
N PHE A 53 27.14 -4.33 13.54
CA PHE A 53 26.04 -4.97 12.81
C PHE A 53 26.39 -5.23 11.34
N SER A 54 27.11 -4.31 10.70
CA SER A 54 27.61 -4.48 9.33
C SER A 54 28.61 -5.65 9.22
N ALA A 55 29.37 -5.92 10.28
CA ALA A 55 30.34 -7.02 10.33
C ALA A 55 29.70 -8.40 10.64
N THR A 56 28.48 -8.42 11.20
CA THR A 56 27.79 -9.65 11.61
C THR A 56 26.96 -10.19 10.44
N ARG A 57 27.53 -11.15 9.70
CA ARG A 57 27.16 -11.55 8.33
C ARG A 57 25.83 -12.31 8.11
N ASP A 58 24.92 -12.42 9.07
CA ASP A 58 23.66 -13.16 8.86
C ASP A 58 22.44 -12.23 8.83
N GLY A 59 21.97 -11.90 7.61
CA GLY A 59 20.61 -11.39 7.33
C GLY A 59 20.30 -9.93 7.71
N ALA A 60 21.22 -9.16 8.28
CA ALA A 60 20.99 -7.74 8.61
C ALA A 60 21.06 -6.82 7.38
N VAL A 61 20.07 -5.94 7.24
CA VAL A 61 20.03 -4.83 6.28
C VAL A 61 20.51 -3.58 6.99
N VAL A 62 21.59 -2.98 6.50
CA VAL A 62 22.13 -1.72 7.01
C VAL A 62 21.90 -0.64 5.95
N VAL A 63 21.24 0.44 6.32
CA VAL A 63 20.99 1.62 5.50
C VAL A 63 21.85 2.76 6.03
N ASN A 64 22.75 3.25 5.19
CA ASN A 64 23.55 4.44 5.49
C ASN A 64 22.82 5.68 4.95
N LEU A 65 22.52 6.63 5.84
CA LEU A 65 21.80 7.87 5.51
C LEU A 65 22.76 9.07 5.31
N GLY A 66 24.03 8.79 5.02
CA GLY A 66 25.07 9.81 4.86
C GLY A 66 25.36 10.53 6.17
N SER A 67 25.38 11.86 6.14
CA SER A 67 25.59 12.69 7.33
C SER A 67 24.41 12.70 8.31
N GLY A 68 23.25 12.17 7.90
CA GLY A 68 22.05 12.11 8.76
C GLY A 68 22.08 11.00 9.80
N GLY A 69 22.93 9.98 9.61
CA GLY A 69 23.06 8.82 10.48
C GLY A 69 22.85 7.50 9.73
N GLY A 70 22.14 6.55 10.35
CA GLY A 70 21.88 5.26 9.72
C GLY A 70 20.82 4.41 10.41
N MET A 71 20.36 3.40 9.70
CA MET A 71 19.31 2.47 10.13
C MET A 71 19.78 1.01 9.93
N VAL A 72 19.37 0.11 10.80
CA VAL A 72 19.64 -1.32 10.73
C VAL A 72 18.36 -2.09 10.99
N TYR A 73 18.11 -3.12 10.18
CA TYR A 73 16.95 -3.99 10.25
C TYR A 73 17.37 -5.43 10.06
N THR A 74 16.74 -6.37 10.78
CA THR A 74 16.98 -7.80 10.57
C THR A 74 15.66 -8.57 10.56
N PRO A 75 15.40 -9.40 9.53
CA PRO A 75 14.13 -10.10 9.37
C PRO A 75 13.97 -11.32 10.29
N GLU A 76 15.03 -11.76 10.99
CA GLU A 76 15.00 -12.94 11.86
C GLU A 76 14.07 -12.79 13.08
N LYS A 77 13.47 -13.92 13.50
CA LYS A 77 12.59 -14.06 14.67
C LYS A 77 11.47 -13.02 14.70
N ARG A 78 10.59 -13.10 13.71
CA ARG A 78 9.32 -12.36 13.70
C ARG A 78 8.54 -12.73 14.97
N ASN A 79 8.27 -11.75 15.83
CA ASN A 79 7.24 -11.91 16.84
C ASN A 79 5.90 -11.92 16.09
N PRO A 80 5.12 -13.02 16.13
CA PRO A 80 3.88 -13.11 15.37
C PRO A 80 2.84 -12.06 15.78
N PHE A 81 2.96 -11.48 16.98
CA PHE A 81 2.06 -10.43 17.48
C PHE A 81 2.46 -9.01 17.02
N PHE A 82 3.74 -8.78 16.73
CA PHE A 82 4.25 -7.45 16.32
C PHE A 82 5.19 -7.63 15.13
N PRO A 83 4.67 -7.71 13.91
CA PRO A 83 5.50 -7.85 12.71
C PRO A 83 6.38 -6.60 12.57
N ARG A 84 7.59 -6.82 12.02
CA ARG A 84 8.59 -5.78 11.77
C ARG A 84 8.77 -5.60 10.27
N PHE A 85 8.66 -4.37 9.80
CA PHE A 85 8.77 -4.00 8.40
C PHE A 85 9.83 -2.92 8.20
N LEU A 86 10.56 -3.03 7.10
CA LEU A 86 11.36 -1.94 6.53
C LEU A 86 10.75 -1.62 5.17
N ALA A 87 10.37 -0.36 4.96
CA ALA A 87 9.86 0.11 3.68
C ALA A 87 10.58 1.38 3.24
N VAL A 88 10.68 1.56 1.93
CA VAL A 88 11.25 2.76 1.31
C VAL A 88 10.35 3.18 0.15
N VAL A 89 9.88 4.43 0.18
CA VAL A 89 9.05 5.02 -0.88
C VAL A 89 9.49 6.47 -1.07
N ASP A 90 9.79 6.86 -2.31
CA ASP A 90 10.16 8.24 -2.69
C ASP A 90 11.23 8.88 -1.78
N ASN A 91 12.33 8.15 -1.52
CA ASN A 91 13.44 8.55 -0.65
C ASN A 91 13.08 8.74 0.84
N VAL A 92 11.93 8.22 1.26
CA VAL A 92 11.52 8.15 2.66
C VAL A 92 11.66 6.72 3.16
N PHE A 93 12.45 6.53 4.21
CA PHE A 93 12.74 5.25 4.84
C PHE A 93 11.89 5.11 6.10
N CYS A 94 11.27 3.95 6.31
CA CYS A 94 10.45 3.67 7.48
C CYS A 94 10.81 2.30 8.06
N LEU A 95 11.26 2.32 9.31
CA LEU A 95 11.33 1.16 10.18
C LEU A 95 10.03 1.13 11.01
N PHE A 96 9.25 0.07 10.86
CA PHE A 96 7.96 -0.08 11.53
C PHE A 96 7.89 -1.39 12.30
N GLN A 97 7.24 -1.36 13.46
CA GLN A 97 6.92 -2.54 14.24
C GLN A 97 5.50 -2.44 14.78
N GLY A 98 4.72 -3.52 14.66
CA GLY A 98 3.35 -3.58 15.17
C GLY A 98 2.32 -3.80 14.06
N HIS A 99 1.10 -3.31 14.24
CA HIS A 99 0.02 -3.41 13.26
C HIS A 99 -0.89 -2.18 13.33
N VAL A 100 -1.48 -1.81 12.19
CA VAL A 100 -2.47 -0.74 12.10
C VAL A 100 -3.83 -1.36 11.74
N GLU A 101 -4.83 -1.16 12.58
CA GLU A 101 -6.14 -1.81 12.47
C GLU A 101 -7.08 -1.09 11.49
N ASN A 102 -6.96 0.23 11.36
CA ASN A 102 -7.91 1.07 10.62
C ASN A 102 -7.39 1.54 9.25
N ILE A 103 -6.65 0.67 8.55
CA ILE A 103 -6.03 0.95 7.24
C ILE A 103 -7.04 1.50 6.21
N VAL A 104 -8.23 0.90 6.13
CA VAL A 104 -9.26 1.29 5.15
C VAL A 104 -9.72 2.73 5.40
N SER A 105 -9.98 3.09 6.66
CA SER A 105 -10.38 4.44 7.04
C SER A 105 -9.27 5.47 6.76
N LEU A 106 -8.01 5.10 7.02
CA LEU A 106 -6.86 5.97 6.71
C LEU A 106 -6.71 6.22 5.20
N LYS A 107 -6.89 5.19 4.38
CA LYS A 107 -6.86 5.31 2.92
C LYS A 107 -7.92 6.27 2.40
N GLN A 108 -9.14 6.20 2.95
CA GLN A 108 -10.23 7.10 2.59
C GLN A 108 -9.98 8.53 3.08
N LEU A 109 -9.55 8.71 4.33
CA LEU A 109 -9.39 10.01 4.95
C LEU A 109 -8.25 10.82 4.34
N TYR A 110 -7.13 10.17 4.04
CA TYR A 110 -5.92 10.83 3.56
C TYR A 110 -5.67 10.63 2.05
N GLY A 111 -6.56 9.90 1.36
CA GLY A 111 -6.39 9.56 -0.05
C GLY A 111 -5.10 8.79 -0.31
N LEU A 112 -4.80 7.81 0.55
CA LEU A 112 -3.59 6.97 0.46
C LEU A 112 -3.73 5.93 -0.66
N GLY A 113 -2.60 5.43 -1.17
CA GLY A 113 -2.59 4.52 -2.30
C GLY A 113 -3.20 3.15 -1.99
N LYS A 114 -3.30 2.29 -3.01
CA LYS A 114 -3.72 0.88 -2.87
C LYS A 114 -2.63 0.00 -2.23
N THR A 115 -1.80 0.56 -1.35
CA THR A 115 -0.57 -0.06 -0.81
C THR A 115 -0.86 -1.12 0.24
N THR A 116 0.04 -2.11 0.35
CA THR A 116 -0.23 -3.43 0.96
C THR A 116 0.34 -3.62 2.38
N ASN A 117 1.21 -2.71 2.87
CA ASN A 117 1.86 -2.86 4.18
C ASN A 117 1.78 -1.58 5.04
N GLU A 118 1.87 -1.75 6.36
CA GLU A 118 1.71 -0.72 7.38
C GLU A 118 2.81 0.34 7.30
N ALA A 119 4.04 -0.08 7.00
CA ALA A 119 5.18 0.84 6.86
C ALA A 119 4.99 1.82 5.69
N ILE A 120 4.45 1.36 4.55
CA ILE A 120 4.14 2.21 3.40
C ILE A 120 2.97 3.13 3.72
N ILE A 121 1.94 2.65 4.42
CA ILE A 121 0.81 3.50 4.87
C ILE A 121 1.32 4.67 5.72
N VAL A 122 2.25 4.41 6.64
CA VAL A 122 2.88 5.46 7.46
C VAL A 122 3.69 6.43 6.58
N ILE A 123 4.44 5.94 5.58
CA ILE A 123 5.16 6.82 4.64
C ILE A 123 4.19 7.70 3.85
N GLU A 124 3.10 7.13 3.32
CA GLU A 124 2.12 7.90 2.56
C GLU A 124 1.41 8.93 3.44
N ALA A 125 1.06 8.58 4.68
CA ALA A 125 0.49 9.52 5.66
C ALA A 125 1.49 10.62 6.08
N TYR A 126 2.80 10.33 6.13
CA TYR A 126 3.81 11.36 6.31
C TYR A 126 3.89 12.30 5.09
N LYS A 127 3.83 11.76 3.88
CA LYS A 127 3.85 12.57 2.66
C LYS A 127 2.63 13.48 2.55
N THR A 128 1.46 13.08 3.06
CA THR A 128 0.29 13.98 3.09
C THR A 128 0.52 15.16 4.04
N LEU A 129 1.15 14.95 5.21
CA LEU A 129 1.59 16.02 6.11
C LEU A 129 2.55 17.00 5.41
N ARG A 130 3.54 16.47 4.69
CA ARG A 130 4.59 17.26 4.04
C ARG A 130 4.09 18.02 2.80
N ASP A 131 3.32 17.35 1.94
CA ASP A 131 3.06 17.79 0.57
C ASP A 131 1.64 18.39 0.36
N ARG A 132 0.65 18.08 1.21
CA ARG A 132 -0.78 18.38 0.92
C ARG A 132 -1.50 19.32 1.91
N GLY A 133 -0.91 19.68 3.06
CA GLY A 133 -1.46 20.64 4.05
C GLY A 133 -2.79 20.23 4.73
N PRO A 134 -3.39 21.08 5.60
CA PRO A 134 -2.88 21.50 6.91
C PRO A 134 -3.24 20.48 8.02
N PHE A 135 -2.88 19.21 7.85
CA PHE A 135 -3.04 18.23 8.93
C PHE A 135 -1.89 18.39 9.95
N PRO A 136 -2.17 18.61 11.25
CA PRO A 136 -1.11 18.59 12.25
C PRO A 136 -0.58 17.17 12.43
N ALA A 137 0.73 17.01 12.66
CA ALA A 137 1.35 15.70 12.87
C ALA A 137 0.67 14.90 13.99
N SER A 138 0.19 15.59 15.04
CA SER A 138 -0.57 14.99 16.14
C SER A 138 -1.88 14.35 15.68
N GLN A 139 -2.58 14.92 14.69
CA GLN A 139 -3.80 14.33 14.16
C GLN A 139 -3.49 13.06 13.39
N VAL A 140 -2.49 13.08 12.51
CA VAL A 140 -2.15 11.92 11.68
C VAL A 140 -1.72 10.73 12.53
N VAL A 141 -0.86 10.94 13.53
CA VAL A 141 -0.43 9.84 14.42
C VAL A 141 -1.60 9.34 15.27
N ARG A 142 -2.47 10.23 15.74
CA ARG A 142 -3.67 9.84 16.52
C ARG A 142 -4.67 9.04 15.69
N ASP A 143 -4.75 9.30 14.39
CA ASP A 143 -5.65 8.57 13.50
C ASP A 143 -5.12 7.17 13.17
N LEU A 144 -3.84 6.87 13.39
CA LEU A 144 -3.31 5.50 13.33
C LEU A 144 -3.83 4.71 14.55
N ARG A 145 -4.76 3.77 14.35
CA ARG A 145 -5.27 2.90 15.41
C ARG A 145 -4.59 1.54 15.36
N GLY A 146 -4.21 1.02 16.53
CA GLY A 146 -3.50 -0.24 16.69
C GLY A 146 -2.28 -0.07 17.60
N HIS A 147 -1.47 -1.11 17.69
CA HIS A 147 -0.23 -1.10 18.47
C HIS A 147 0.95 -1.00 17.52
N PHE A 148 1.74 0.08 17.63
CA PHE A 148 2.80 0.36 16.70
C PHE A 148 3.91 1.22 17.31
N ALA A 149 5.11 1.04 16.77
CA ALA A 149 6.21 1.98 16.89
C ALA A 149 6.89 2.12 15.53
N PHE A 150 7.28 3.33 15.15
CA PHE A 150 8.00 3.54 13.90
C PHE A 150 9.05 4.63 13.98
N VAL A 151 10.05 4.51 13.11
CA VAL A 151 11.09 5.50 12.84
C VAL A 151 11.09 5.77 11.33
N LEU A 152 10.76 6.99 10.96
CA LEU A 152 10.79 7.46 9.57
C LEU A 152 11.91 8.48 9.38
N PHE A 153 12.59 8.42 8.24
CA PHE A 153 13.58 9.39 7.83
C PHE A 153 13.36 9.77 6.36
N ASP A 154 13.20 11.06 6.11
CA ASP A 154 13.08 11.64 4.77
C ASP A 154 14.40 12.29 4.35
N ILE A 155 15.02 11.73 3.31
CA ILE A 155 16.30 12.21 2.78
C ILE A 155 16.15 13.65 2.24
N LEU A 156 15.04 13.98 1.60
CA LEU A 156 14.88 15.26 0.90
C LEU A 156 14.81 16.43 1.88
N SER A 157 14.10 16.26 2.99
CA SER A 157 13.97 17.26 4.04
C SER A 157 15.02 17.11 5.15
N ASN A 158 15.87 16.07 5.08
CA ASN A 158 16.81 15.67 6.13
C ASN A 158 16.14 15.64 7.52
N SER A 159 14.92 15.10 7.59
CA SER A 159 14.07 15.13 8.78
C SER A 159 13.62 13.74 9.19
N THR A 160 13.42 13.55 10.50
CA THR A 160 12.89 12.31 11.07
C THR A 160 11.50 12.51 11.68
N PHE A 161 10.69 11.46 11.61
CA PHE A 161 9.40 11.37 12.26
C PHE A 161 9.29 10.02 12.97
N ILE A 162 9.13 10.07 14.29
CA ILE A 162 9.19 8.91 15.17
C ILE A 162 7.92 8.90 16.00
N ALA A 163 7.28 7.75 16.18
CA ALA A 163 6.10 7.67 17.05
C ALA A 163 5.93 6.30 17.68
N ALA A 164 5.22 6.27 18.81
CA ALA A 164 4.76 5.06 19.48
C ALA A 164 3.28 5.19 19.87
N ASP A 165 2.55 4.08 19.81
CA ASP A 165 1.11 4.03 20.10
C ASP A 165 0.78 4.44 21.55
N ALA A 166 -0.52 4.62 21.80
CA ALA A 166 -1.04 5.08 23.09
C ALA A 166 -0.89 4.06 24.21
N ASP A 167 -0.91 2.77 23.88
CA ASP A 167 -0.93 1.67 24.83
C ASP A 167 0.50 1.26 25.24
N GLY A 168 1.49 1.51 24.37
CA GLY A 168 2.90 1.23 24.62
C GLY A 168 3.20 -0.28 24.71
N ILE A 169 2.40 -1.10 24.02
CA ILE A 169 2.56 -2.56 24.04
C ILE A 169 3.78 -2.98 23.21
N VAL A 170 4.07 -2.27 22.12
CA VAL A 170 5.26 -2.51 21.30
C VAL A 170 6.51 -2.01 22.04
N PRO A 171 7.50 -2.89 22.32
CA PRO A 171 8.75 -2.46 22.96
C PRO A 171 9.50 -1.47 22.08
N PHE A 172 9.73 -0.26 22.58
CA PHE A 172 10.43 0.78 21.85
C PHE A 172 11.20 1.68 22.82
N PHE A 173 12.48 1.84 22.55
CA PHE A 173 13.45 2.48 23.43
C PHE A 173 14.27 3.51 22.67
N TRP A 174 14.74 4.51 23.40
CA TRP A 174 15.62 5.55 22.87
C TRP A 174 16.69 5.96 23.88
N GLY A 175 17.78 6.52 23.40
CA GLY A 175 18.86 7.00 24.24
C GLY A 175 19.79 7.97 23.52
N ALA A 176 20.65 8.60 24.30
CA ALA A 176 21.68 9.50 23.83
C ALA A 176 23.05 8.83 23.97
N ASP A 177 23.77 8.70 22.87
CA ASP A 177 25.13 8.15 22.93
C ASP A 177 26.16 9.22 23.40
N SER A 178 27.41 8.79 23.53
CA SER A 178 28.52 9.67 23.94
C SER A 178 28.85 10.77 22.93
N GLU A 179 28.56 10.54 21.65
CA GLU A 179 28.88 11.41 20.52
C GLU A 179 27.76 12.43 20.23
N GLY A 180 26.61 12.29 20.90
CA GLY A 180 25.46 13.16 20.77
C GLY A 180 24.46 12.71 19.70
N HIS A 181 24.54 11.44 19.27
CA HIS A 181 23.54 10.83 18.41
C HIS A 181 22.32 10.37 19.21
N LEU A 182 21.15 10.47 18.59
CA LEU A 182 19.93 9.86 19.10
C LEU A 182 19.86 8.41 18.60
N VAL A 183 19.78 7.46 19.52
CA VAL A 183 19.74 6.02 19.23
C VAL A 183 18.35 5.49 19.56
N LEU A 184 17.72 4.76 18.64
CA LEU A 184 16.41 4.14 18.82
C LEU A 184 16.45 2.65 18.48
N SER A 185 15.76 1.82 19.25
CA SER A 185 15.70 0.38 19.03
C SER A 185 14.47 -0.24 19.70
N ASP A 186 14.05 -1.39 19.21
CA ASP A 186 13.05 -2.25 19.86
C ASP A 186 13.67 -3.18 20.92
N ASP A 187 15.00 -3.22 21.02
CA ASP A 187 15.73 -4.05 21.98
C ASP A 187 16.50 -3.18 22.98
N VAL A 188 16.11 -3.31 24.25
CA VAL A 188 16.68 -2.52 25.36
C VAL A 188 18.18 -2.78 25.52
N ASP A 189 18.66 -3.99 25.22
CA ASP A 189 20.06 -4.35 25.41
C ASP A 189 20.96 -3.65 24.38
N ILE A 190 20.43 -3.39 23.17
CA ILE A 190 21.13 -2.61 22.14
C ILE A 190 21.29 -1.16 22.61
N VAL A 191 20.22 -0.55 23.12
CA VAL A 191 20.27 0.85 23.58
C VAL A 191 21.16 1.00 24.82
N LYS A 192 21.08 0.08 25.79
CA LYS A 192 21.99 0.05 26.95
C LYS A 192 23.45 -0.03 26.53
N LYS A 193 23.75 -0.89 25.55
CA LYS A 193 25.11 -1.07 25.05
C LYS A 193 25.63 0.18 24.32
N GLY A 194 24.77 0.87 23.57
CA GLY A 194 25.13 2.08 22.81
C GLY A 194 25.21 3.35 23.64
N CYS A 195 24.27 3.53 24.57
CA CYS A 195 24.03 4.77 25.29
C CYS A 195 24.44 4.70 26.78
N GLY A 196 24.89 3.52 27.24
CA GLY A 196 25.23 3.30 28.64
C GLY A 196 24.03 3.53 29.55
N ARG A 197 24.16 4.48 30.49
CA ARG A 197 23.06 4.90 31.36
C ARG A 197 22.12 5.94 30.73
N SER A 198 22.38 6.50 29.55
CA SER A 198 21.54 7.56 28.98
C SER A 198 20.41 7.02 28.09
N PHE A 199 19.46 6.25 28.65
CA PHE A 199 18.39 5.64 27.86
C PHE A 199 17.06 5.47 28.62
N ALA A 200 15.95 5.53 27.89
CA ALA A 200 14.62 5.35 28.45
C ALA A 200 13.73 4.54 27.49
N PRO A 201 12.56 4.05 27.94
CA PRO A 201 11.48 3.70 27.04
C PRO A 201 11.05 4.95 26.27
N PHE A 202 10.67 4.78 25.01
CA PHE A 202 10.06 5.88 24.26
C PHE A 202 8.67 6.17 24.86
N PRO A 203 8.30 7.44 25.09
CA PRO A 203 7.02 7.78 25.72
C PRO A 203 5.82 7.31 24.88
N ARG A 204 4.91 6.57 25.51
CA ARG A 204 3.64 6.15 24.86
C ARG A 204 2.79 7.37 24.49
N GLY A 205 2.00 7.27 23.44
CA GLY A 205 1.11 8.35 23.05
C GLY A 205 1.82 9.60 22.52
N CYS A 206 3.10 9.46 22.16
CA CYS A 206 3.96 10.57 21.77
C CYS A 206 4.57 10.32 20.39
N PHE A 207 5.01 11.42 19.79
CA PHE A 207 5.78 11.43 18.57
C PHE A 207 6.92 12.45 18.69
N PHE A 208 7.97 12.26 17.91
CA PHE A 208 9.11 13.15 17.79
C PHE A 208 9.31 13.54 16.33
N THR A 209 9.53 14.83 16.09
CA THR A 209 9.92 15.34 14.76
C THR A 209 11.14 16.24 14.88
N THR A 210 11.95 16.33 13.81
CA THR A 210 13.12 17.23 13.75
C THR A 210 12.78 18.68 14.09
N SER A 211 11.63 19.18 13.62
CA SER A 211 11.21 20.57 13.82
C SER A 211 10.42 20.80 15.11
N GLY A 212 9.59 19.84 15.52
CA GLY A 212 8.67 19.97 16.66
C GLY A 212 9.20 19.42 17.99
N GLY A 213 10.26 18.61 17.96
CA GLY A 213 10.75 17.87 19.11
C GLY A 213 9.77 16.79 19.56
N LEU A 214 9.86 16.36 20.82
CA LEU A 214 8.95 15.39 21.42
C LEU A 214 7.62 16.06 21.79
N GLN A 215 6.50 15.46 21.37
CA GLN A 215 5.15 15.99 21.59
C GLN A 215 4.17 14.84 21.85
N SER A 216 3.10 15.10 22.62
CA SER A 216 2.00 14.15 22.78
C SER A 216 0.98 14.32 21.65
N PHE A 217 0.54 13.23 21.03
CA PHE A 217 -0.62 13.27 20.13
C PHE A 217 -1.95 13.04 20.87
N GLN A 218 -1.90 12.49 22.09
CA GLN A 218 -3.07 12.37 22.98
C GLN A 218 -3.43 13.74 23.57
N HIS A 219 -2.42 14.53 23.92
CA HIS A 219 -2.56 15.88 24.48
C HIS A 219 -1.75 16.91 23.67
N PRO A 220 -2.16 17.27 22.43
CA PRO A 220 -1.35 18.10 21.53
C PRO A 220 -1.07 19.53 22.01
N LEU A 221 -1.86 20.02 22.96
CA LEU A 221 -1.75 21.37 23.50
C LEU A 221 -0.99 21.43 24.83
N ASN A 222 -0.57 20.29 25.37
CA ASN A 222 0.12 20.22 26.66
C ASN A 222 1.63 20.02 26.45
N GLU A 223 2.42 20.54 27.38
CA GLU A 223 3.86 20.32 27.38
C GLU A 223 4.22 18.98 28.03
N LEU A 224 5.35 18.40 27.63
CA LEU A 224 5.88 17.17 28.22
C LEU A 224 6.99 17.53 29.20
N LYS A 225 6.87 17.07 30.44
CA LYS A 225 7.86 17.26 31.49
C LYS A 225 8.76 16.05 31.59
N ALA A 226 10.08 16.29 31.56
CA ALA A 226 11.08 15.26 31.79
C ALA A 226 11.20 14.98 33.30
N ILE A 227 10.91 13.74 33.70
CA ILE A 227 11.06 13.22 35.05
C ILE A 227 12.31 12.34 35.07
N PRO A 228 13.36 12.70 35.84
CA PRO A 228 14.58 11.91 35.92
C PRO A 228 14.29 10.47 36.35
N ARG A 229 14.79 9.51 35.58
CA ARG A 229 14.69 8.09 35.87
C ARG A 229 15.90 7.66 36.68
N VAL A 230 15.70 6.89 37.74
CA VAL A 230 16.79 6.26 38.51
C VAL A 230 16.84 4.76 38.27
N ASP A 231 18.04 4.20 38.20
CA ASP A 231 18.25 2.75 38.16
C ASP A 231 18.16 2.13 39.56
N SER A 232 18.31 0.80 39.64
CA SER A 232 18.28 0.07 40.91
C SER A 232 19.43 0.41 41.86
N GLN A 233 20.44 1.16 41.39
CA GLN A 233 21.56 1.66 42.19
C GLN A 233 21.37 3.13 42.61
N GLY A 234 20.20 3.71 42.33
CA GLY A 234 19.86 5.09 42.66
C GLY A 234 20.52 6.12 41.74
N GLN A 235 21.11 5.70 40.63
CA GLN A 235 21.77 6.60 39.67
C GLN A 235 20.82 7.02 38.56
N VAL A 236 20.94 8.27 38.11
CA VAL A 236 20.10 8.81 37.03
C VAL A 236 20.46 8.14 35.70
N CYS A 237 19.49 7.54 35.03
CA CYS A 237 19.65 6.77 33.80
C CYS A 237 18.78 7.27 32.63
N GLY A 238 18.49 8.58 32.57
CA GLY A 238 17.66 9.21 31.54
C GLY A 238 16.40 9.82 32.14
N ALA A 239 15.35 10.00 31.33
CA ALA A 239 14.09 10.60 31.77
C ALA A 239 12.86 9.88 31.20
N ILE A 240 11.80 9.83 31.98
CA ILE A 240 10.44 9.51 31.55
C ILE A 240 9.73 10.83 31.27
N TYR A 241 8.94 10.90 30.21
CA TYR A 241 8.23 12.11 29.82
C TYR A 241 6.76 11.94 30.10
N GLU A 242 6.20 12.83 30.91
CA GLU A 242 4.79 12.84 31.28
C GLU A 242 4.14 14.16 30.84
N VAL A 243 2.84 14.10 30.57
CA VAL A 243 2.07 15.29 30.18
C VAL A 243 1.87 16.16 31.40
N ASP A 244 2.21 17.44 31.29
CA ASP A 244 1.89 18.43 32.30
C ASP A 244 0.46 18.96 32.04
N ASP A 245 -0.46 18.56 32.92
CA ASP A 245 -1.87 18.96 32.84
C ASP A 245 -2.08 20.47 33.11
N GLN A 246 -1.10 21.15 33.70
CA GLN A 246 -1.23 22.55 34.13
C GLN A 246 -0.69 23.56 33.11
N THR A 247 0.16 23.12 32.17
CA THR A 247 0.77 24.00 31.16
C THR A 247 0.17 23.75 29.78
N LYS A 248 -0.64 24.71 29.31
CA LYS A 248 -1.12 24.75 27.91
C LYS A 248 -0.15 25.57 27.07
N ARG A 249 0.28 25.00 25.95
CA ARG A 249 1.14 25.65 24.97
C ARG A 249 0.43 26.89 24.41
N GLU A 250 1.06 28.06 24.51
CA GLU A 250 0.50 29.31 24.01
C GLU A 250 0.45 29.31 22.47
N THR A 251 -0.74 29.19 21.87
CA THR A 251 -0.93 29.45 20.43
C THR A 251 -0.97 30.96 20.17
N ARG A 252 0.20 31.60 20.10
CA ARG A 252 0.34 33.01 19.73
C ARG A 252 0.28 33.16 18.20
N MET A 253 -0.93 33.26 17.64
CA MET A 253 -1.10 33.81 16.29
C MET A 253 -0.89 35.34 16.35
N PRO A 254 0.02 35.95 15.56
CA PRO A 254 0.05 37.39 15.41
C PRO A 254 -1.27 37.82 14.77
N ARG A 255 -2.08 38.64 15.46
CA ARG A 255 -3.30 39.22 14.88
C ARG A 255 -2.88 40.21 13.80
N VAL A 256 -2.88 39.77 12.55
CA VAL A 256 -2.84 40.67 11.40
C VAL A 256 -4.28 41.13 11.15
N GLY A 257 -4.60 42.36 11.56
CA GLY A 257 -5.86 42.99 11.23
C GLY A 257 -5.97 43.25 9.73
N SER A 258 -7.20 43.25 9.20
CA SER A 258 -7.55 43.36 7.77
C SER A 258 -7.22 44.70 7.09
N THR A 259 -6.12 45.36 7.48
CA THR A 259 -5.57 46.55 6.83
C THR A 259 -4.05 46.48 6.62
N ALA A 260 -3.42 45.32 6.78
CA ALA A 260 -2.01 45.14 6.43
C ALA A 260 -1.83 44.97 4.92
N ASN A 261 -1.41 46.05 4.28
CA ASN A 261 -1.03 46.14 2.88
C ASN A 261 0.09 45.12 2.56
N CYS A 262 -0.08 44.32 1.51
CA CYS A 262 0.93 43.36 1.05
C CYS A 262 2.06 44.14 0.35
N ALA A 263 3.05 44.58 1.13
CA ALA A 263 4.27 45.16 0.60
C ALA A 263 5.44 44.81 1.53
N ARG A 264 6.11 43.70 1.25
CA ARG A 264 7.55 43.58 1.47
C ARG A 264 8.12 42.53 0.53
N LEU A 265 8.56 43.04 -0.61
CA LEU A 265 9.50 42.37 -1.51
C LEU A 265 10.80 42.10 -0.75
N VAL A 266 11.27 40.86 -0.84
CA VAL A 266 12.67 40.50 -0.68
C VAL A 266 13.43 41.21 -1.80
N GLU A 267 14.45 41.98 -1.44
CA GLU A 267 15.44 42.47 -2.39
C GLU A 267 16.16 41.26 -3.00
N GLY A 268 16.03 41.11 -4.32
CA GLY A 268 16.66 40.06 -5.11
C GLY A 268 16.25 40.24 -6.56
N GLN A 269 17.05 41.03 -7.27
CA GLN A 269 16.84 41.50 -8.64
C GLN A 269 16.26 40.45 -9.61
N CYS A 270 15.17 40.81 -10.30
CA CYS A 270 14.96 40.37 -11.67
C CYS A 270 14.23 41.48 -12.45
N VAL A 271 14.90 41.94 -13.50
CA VAL A 271 14.51 43.05 -14.37
C VAL A 271 13.36 42.59 -15.28
N LEU A 272 12.19 43.23 -15.18
CA LEU A 272 11.13 43.09 -16.18
C LEU A 272 11.06 44.32 -17.08
N ALA A 273 11.24 44.08 -18.37
CA ALA A 273 10.98 45.02 -19.44
C ALA A 273 9.47 45.33 -19.53
N ARG A 274 9.16 46.61 -19.77
CA ARG A 274 7.82 47.20 -19.84
C ARG A 274 7.13 46.93 -21.19
N GLY A 275 5.80 46.77 -21.15
CA GLY A 275 4.90 46.99 -22.29
C GLY A 275 3.42 46.96 -21.86
N PRO A 276 2.51 47.79 -22.42
CA PRO A 276 1.47 48.46 -21.61
C PRO A 276 -0.02 48.27 -22.03
N ILE A 277 -0.92 48.51 -21.04
CA ILE A 277 -2.26 49.19 -21.07
C ILE A 277 -3.43 48.47 -21.83
N SER A 278 -4.47 47.90 -21.16
CA SER A 278 -5.74 48.46 -20.57
C SER A 278 -6.94 48.57 -21.57
N PRO A 279 -8.24 48.80 -21.19
CA PRO A 279 -9.00 48.68 -19.91
C PRO A 279 -10.50 48.18 -20.01
N ARG A 280 -11.19 48.17 -18.84
CA ARG A 280 -12.66 48.36 -18.55
C ARG A 280 -13.55 47.10 -18.44
N LYS A 281 -14.57 46.99 -17.56
CA LYS A 281 -15.14 47.78 -16.43
C LYS A 281 -16.19 46.88 -15.74
N GLY A 282 -16.43 47.07 -14.43
CA GLY A 282 -17.75 46.83 -13.82
C GLY A 282 -17.74 46.55 -12.32
N GLN A 283 -18.18 47.55 -11.55
CA GLN A 283 -18.25 47.59 -10.08
C GLN A 283 -19.55 46.99 -9.53
N CYS A 284 -19.51 46.54 -8.28
CA CYS A 284 -20.65 46.17 -7.44
C CYS A 284 -20.81 47.21 -6.31
N LEU A 285 -22.05 47.70 -6.08
CA LEU A 285 -22.40 48.65 -5.02
C LEU A 285 -23.52 48.08 -4.15
N LYS A 286 -23.38 48.27 -2.83
CA LYS A 286 -24.35 48.00 -1.75
C LYS A 286 -25.50 49.02 -1.74
N THR A 287 -26.70 48.63 -1.27
CA THR A 287 -27.45 49.36 -0.21
C THR A 287 -28.64 48.59 0.39
N LEU A 288 -29.08 49.10 1.54
CA LEU A 288 -30.01 48.64 2.57
C LEU A 288 -31.50 48.99 2.36
N ARG A 289 -32.36 48.26 3.12
CA ARG A 289 -33.55 48.66 3.92
C ARG A 289 -34.98 48.79 3.31
N ASP A 290 -35.89 48.13 4.05
CA ASP A 290 -37.13 48.65 4.70
C ASP A 290 -38.55 48.34 4.15
N MET A 291 -39.38 47.79 5.08
CA MET A 291 -40.77 48.17 5.48
C MET A 291 -41.99 47.22 5.29
N SER A 292 -42.66 46.97 6.45
CA SER A 292 -44.11 46.83 6.75
C SER A 292 -44.87 45.54 6.33
N GLY A 293 -45.80 44.95 7.09
CA GLY A 293 -46.43 45.27 8.39
C GLY A 293 -47.50 44.21 8.78
N GLY A 294 -48.13 44.34 9.96
CA GLY A 294 -49.38 43.63 10.34
C GLY A 294 -49.45 43.12 11.78
N THR A 295 -50.43 43.58 12.56
CA THR A 295 -50.64 43.33 14.00
C THR A 295 -52.01 42.68 14.29
N VAL A 296 -52.19 42.18 15.53
CA VAL A 296 -53.44 41.76 16.25
C VAL A 296 -53.83 40.28 16.07
N GLY A 297 -54.13 39.46 17.10
CA GLY A 297 -54.23 39.65 18.56
C GLY A 297 -54.62 38.36 19.32
N GLN A 298 -54.29 38.34 20.61
CA GLN A 298 -54.88 37.69 21.80
C GLN A 298 -55.56 36.30 21.72
N SER A 299 -55.12 35.37 22.59
CA SER A 299 -55.79 35.04 23.87
C SER A 299 -55.17 33.78 24.50
N GLY A 300 -54.93 33.80 25.81
CA GLY A 300 -54.34 32.70 26.55
C GLY A 300 -55.35 31.92 27.40
N ARG A 301 -54.93 30.77 27.96
CA ARG A 301 -55.14 30.39 29.37
C ARG A 301 -54.56 29.01 29.71
N THR A 302 -53.69 29.03 30.72
CA THR A 302 -53.60 28.14 31.91
C THR A 302 -53.58 26.61 31.79
N LYS A 303 -52.42 26.06 32.21
CA LYS A 303 -52.18 24.96 33.18
C LYS A 303 -53.38 24.12 33.64
N THR A 304 -53.24 22.80 33.52
CA THR A 304 -53.53 21.85 34.62
C THR A 304 -52.61 20.61 34.51
N MET A 305 -52.00 20.24 35.63
CA MET A 305 -51.35 18.94 35.85
C MET A 305 -52.39 17.83 35.99
N LEU A 306 -52.07 16.61 35.56
CA LEU A 306 -52.45 15.39 36.29
C LEU A 306 -51.63 14.19 35.80
N SER A 307 -50.87 13.64 36.75
CA SER A 307 -50.36 12.28 36.86
C SER A 307 -51.41 11.22 36.49
N SER A 308 -51.06 10.13 35.79
CA SER A 308 -50.63 8.83 36.37
C SER A 308 -50.80 7.73 35.29
N PRO A 309 -50.61 6.44 35.60
CA PRO A 309 -49.37 5.67 35.46
C PRO A 309 -49.42 4.71 34.25
N SER A 310 -48.28 4.47 33.59
CA SER A 310 -48.15 3.29 32.71
C SER A 310 -47.12 2.35 33.28
N THR A 311 -47.66 1.32 33.92
CA THR A 311 -46.98 0.14 34.45
C THR A 311 -46.19 -0.52 33.32
N ARG A 312 -44.86 -0.48 33.41
CA ARG A 312 -43.96 -1.24 32.55
C ARG A 312 -44.18 -2.74 32.81
N ALA A 313 -44.73 -3.45 31.83
CA ALA A 313 -44.74 -4.91 31.84
C ALA A 313 -43.27 -5.42 31.77
N PRO A 314 -42.88 -6.42 32.59
CA PRO A 314 -41.57 -7.03 32.48
C PRO A 314 -41.48 -7.89 31.20
N PRO A 315 -40.30 -7.99 30.57
CA PRO A 315 -40.08 -8.86 29.43
C PRO A 315 -40.19 -10.34 29.85
N PRO A 316 -40.53 -11.26 28.92
CA PRO A 316 -40.62 -12.68 29.23
C PRO A 316 -39.25 -13.23 29.62
N LEU A 317 -39.23 -14.01 30.71
CA LEU A 317 -38.07 -14.77 31.17
C LEU A 317 -37.60 -15.73 30.07
N LEU A 318 -36.42 -15.46 29.50
CA LEU A 318 -35.68 -16.45 28.73
C LEU A 318 -35.25 -17.59 29.66
N SER A 319 -35.56 -18.82 29.26
CA SER A 319 -35.06 -20.05 29.88
C SER A 319 -33.53 -20.12 29.84
N PRO A 320 -32.89 -20.70 30.87
CA PRO A 320 -31.44 -20.80 30.94
C PRO A 320 -30.88 -21.78 29.88
N PRO A 321 -29.65 -21.57 29.40
CA PRO A 321 -29.00 -22.48 28.46
C PRO A 321 -28.64 -23.81 29.15
N PRO A 322 -28.63 -24.95 28.41
CA PRO A 322 -28.20 -26.22 28.95
C PRO A 322 -26.68 -26.20 29.28
N PRO A 323 -26.23 -27.01 30.26
CA PRO A 323 -24.84 -27.05 30.68
C PRO A 323 -23.92 -27.63 29.59
N PRO A 324 -22.65 -27.22 29.54
CA PRO A 324 -21.69 -27.72 28.56
C PRO A 324 -21.37 -29.20 28.82
N LEU A 325 -21.45 -30.02 27.77
CA LEU A 325 -20.97 -31.40 27.77
C LEU A 325 -19.44 -31.45 27.89
N PRO A 326 -18.86 -32.47 28.55
CA PRO A 326 -17.44 -32.50 28.87
C PRO A 326 -16.58 -32.83 27.64
N LEU A 327 -15.51 -32.06 27.43
CA LEU A 327 -14.43 -32.38 26.51
C LEU A 327 -13.72 -33.70 26.91
N PRO A 328 -13.44 -34.62 25.98
CA PRO A 328 -12.64 -35.80 26.27
C PRO A 328 -11.17 -35.42 26.48
N LYS A 329 -10.63 -35.79 27.64
CA LYS A 329 -9.20 -35.74 27.96
C LYS A 329 -8.50 -36.87 27.23
N PHE A 330 -7.74 -36.57 26.17
CA PHE A 330 -6.76 -37.50 25.63
C PHE A 330 -5.43 -37.35 26.38
N HIS A 331 -5.17 -38.28 27.28
CA HIS A 331 -3.83 -38.56 27.80
C HIS A 331 -3.05 -39.34 26.74
N HIS A 332 -2.02 -38.74 26.15
CA HIS A 332 -0.99 -39.52 25.45
C HIS A 332 0.16 -39.81 26.41
N HIS A 333 0.11 -41.02 26.98
CA HIS A 333 1.27 -41.69 27.52
C HIS A 333 2.25 -42.00 26.37
N LEU A 334 3.39 -41.31 26.36
CA LEU A 334 4.57 -41.67 25.58
C LEU A 334 5.11 -43.02 26.07
N LEU A 335 4.75 -44.09 25.36
CA LEU A 335 5.47 -45.36 25.47
C LEU A 335 6.67 -45.33 24.52
N LEU A 336 7.84 -45.08 25.10
CA LEU A 336 9.14 -45.31 24.51
C LEU A 336 9.37 -46.82 24.37
N LEU A 337 9.49 -47.31 23.14
CA LEU A 337 10.10 -48.61 22.82
C LEU A 337 11.35 -48.39 21.95
N PRO A 338 12.46 -49.11 22.21
CA PRO A 338 13.78 -48.75 21.70
C PRO A 338 14.02 -49.39 20.32
N VAL A 339 14.26 -48.58 19.30
CA VAL A 339 14.81 -49.07 18.03
C VAL A 339 16.33 -48.84 18.04
N ARG A 340 17.05 -49.96 17.96
CA ARG A 340 18.51 -50.09 18.05
C ARG A 340 19.22 -49.26 16.98
N ARG A 341 20.08 -48.33 17.42
CA ARG A 341 21.22 -47.85 16.63
C ARG A 341 22.19 -49.01 16.42
N ARG A 342 22.34 -49.46 15.17
CA ARG A 342 23.66 -49.71 14.54
C ARG A 342 23.47 -50.26 13.12
N ARG A 343 24.19 -49.62 12.20
CA ARG A 343 24.49 -49.99 10.81
C ARG A 343 23.43 -49.60 9.77
N LEU A 344 23.66 -48.45 9.14
CA LEU A 344 24.04 -48.38 7.72
C LEU A 344 24.39 -46.92 7.38
N LEU A 345 25.60 -46.52 7.77
CA LEU A 345 26.35 -45.45 7.11
C LEU A 345 26.94 -46.06 5.83
N ALA A 346 26.27 -45.90 4.69
CA ALA A 346 26.86 -45.98 3.34
C ALA A 346 25.76 -45.86 2.26
N SER A 347 25.24 -44.66 1.98
CA SER A 347 24.56 -44.36 0.69
C SER A 347 24.17 -42.88 0.48
N LEU A 348 24.98 -41.91 0.93
CA LEU A 348 24.68 -40.47 0.71
C LEU A 348 25.89 -39.68 0.24
N THR A 349 26.59 -40.21 -0.77
CA THR A 349 27.61 -39.48 -1.54
C THR A 349 27.27 -39.49 -3.02
N ALA A 350 26.10 -38.95 -3.38
CA ALA A 350 25.68 -38.51 -4.73
C ALA A 350 24.17 -38.17 -4.66
N PRO A 351 23.79 -37.00 -4.09
CA PRO A 351 23.66 -35.83 -4.94
C PRO A 351 23.91 -34.52 -4.17
N LEU A 352 25.06 -34.39 -3.49
CA LEU A 352 25.46 -33.10 -2.89
C LEU A 352 26.30 -32.23 -3.87
N LEU A 353 26.60 -32.75 -5.07
CA LEU A 353 27.37 -32.05 -6.10
C LEU A 353 26.50 -31.32 -7.13
N GLN A 354 25.17 -31.49 -7.11
CA GLN A 354 24.25 -30.75 -8.00
C GLN A 354 23.69 -29.47 -7.37
N LEU A 355 23.91 -29.22 -6.07
CA LEU A 355 23.52 -27.96 -5.41
C LEU A 355 24.59 -26.85 -5.50
N LEU A 356 25.78 -27.14 -6.05
CA LEU A 356 26.90 -26.19 -6.14
C LEU A 356 27.02 -25.50 -7.51
N LEU A 357 26.05 -25.68 -8.42
CA LEU A 357 26.02 -25.03 -9.74
C LEU A 357 24.78 -24.18 -10.00
N VAL A 358 23.84 -24.06 -9.04
CA VAL A 358 22.73 -23.10 -9.15
C VAL A 358 23.09 -21.85 -8.36
N SER A 359 23.94 -21.02 -8.95
CA SER A 359 23.99 -19.61 -8.56
C SER A 359 22.58 -19.03 -8.69
N PRO A 360 21.95 -18.48 -7.63
CA PRO A 360 20.71 -17.74 -7.81
C PRO A 360 20.99 -16.65 -8.83
N SER A 361 20.20 -16.63 -9.91
CA SER A 361 20.30 -15.54 -10.89
C SER A 361 20.24 -14.22 -10.12
N PRO A 362 21.12 -13.25 -10.45
CA PRO A 362 21.13 -11.97 -9.76
C PRO A 362 19.70 -11.40 -9.77
N ALA A 363 19.24 -10.95 -8.61
CA ALA A 363 17.99 -10.22 -8.47
C ALA A 363 18.08 -8.95 -9.31
N ARG A 364 17.68 -9.06 -10.58
CA ARG A 364 17.68 -7.98 -11.53
C ARG A 364 16.48 -7.11 -11.16
N ALA A 365 16.73 -5.87 -10.78
CA ALA A 365 15.67 -4.87 -10.67
C ALA A 365 14.87 -4.91 -11.97
N ARG A 366 13.61 -5.36 -11.89
CA ARG A 366 12.71 -5.33 -13.03
C ARG A 366 12.35 -3.87 -13.22
N GLY A 367 12.91 -3.25 -14.26
CA GLY A 367 12.44 -1.94 -14.72
C GLY A 367 10.97 -2.00 -15.12
N LEU A 368 10.42 -0.87 -15.54
CA LEU A 368 9.06 -0.78 -16.08
C LEU A 368 8.79 -1.95 -17.06
N PHE A 369 7.68 -2.67 -16.88
CA PHE A 369 7.29 -3.75 -17.79
C PHE A 369 7.09 -3.18 -19.20
N ARG A 370 7.73 -3.79 -20.20
CA ARG A 370 7.69 -3.33 -21.60
C ARG A 370 7.12 -4.43 -22.47
N MET A 371 6.28 -4.03 -23.42
CA MET A 371 5.70 -4.90 -24.45
C MET A 371 6.51 -4.78 -25.77
N PRO A 372 6.72 -5.88 -26.50
CA PRO A 372 6.63 -7.26 -26.02
C PRO A 372 7.70 -7.53 -24.93
N PRO A 373 7.41 -8.36 -23.91
CA PRO A 373 8.32 -8.58 -22.81
C PRO A 373 9.47 -9.50 -23.19
N ALA A 374 10.67 -9.27 -22.64
CA ALA A 374 11.81 -10.16 -22.87
C ALA A 374 11.59 -11.56 -22.26
N ARG A 375 10.76 -11.66 -21.22
CA ARG A 375 10.30 -12.90 -20.58
C ARG A 375 9.12 -12.59 -19.66
N LEU A 376 8.31 -13.61 -19.39
CA LEU A 376 7.31 -13.61 -18.32
C LEU A 376 7.85 -14.46 -17.15
N ALA A 377 7.73 -13.99 -15.91
CA ALA A 377 7.99 -14.84 -14.73
C ALA A 377 6.83 -15.78 -14.47
N ASN A 378 5.62 -15.31 -14.76
CA ASN A 378 4.41 -16.01 -14.38
C ASN A 378 3.88 -16.81 -15.57
N ARG A 379 3.09 -17.83 -15.26
CA ARG A 379 2.29 -18.54 -16.26
C ARG A 379 0.91 -17.88 -16.34
N TYR A 380 0.49 -17.48 -17.54
CA TYR A 380 -0.78 -16.76 -17.71
C TYR A 380 -1.81 -17.57 -18.47
N PHE A 381 -3.04 -17.57 -17.97
CA PHE A 381 -4.22 -18.02 -18.69
C PHE A 381 -5.16 -16.84 -18.88
N LEU A 382 -5.58 -16.60 -20.12
CA LEU A 382 -6.53 -15.55 -20.49
C LEU A 382 -7.90 -16.17 -20.66
N VAL A 383 -8.90 -15.60 -20.00
CA VAL A 383 -10.27 -16.12 -19.99
C VAL A 383 -11.25 -15.00 -20.30
N ARG A 384 -12.03 -15.14 -21.37
CA ARG A 384 -13.20 -14.28 -21.59
C ARG A 384 -14.36 -14.82 -20.75
N ALA A 385 -14.99 -13.95 -19.96
CA ALA A 385 -16.19 -14.31 -19.23
C ALA A 385 -17.27 -14.85 -20.19
N GLY A 386 -18.20 -15.66 -19.66
CA GLY A 386 -19.39 -16.02 -20.43
C GLY A 386 -20.23 -14.79 -20.77
N GLU A 387 -21.12 -14.94 -21.74
CA GLU A 387 -22.05 -13.86 -22.13
C GLU A 387 -22.89 -13.39 -20.93
N SER A 388 -23.13 -12.07 -20.85
CA SER A 388 -24.05 -11.52 -19.86
C SER A 388 -25.48 -11.47 -20.35
N VAL A 389 -26.43 -11.19 -19.45
CA VAL A 389 -27.82 -10.95 -19.83
C VAL A 389 -27.96 -9.81 -20.84
N TYR A 390 -27.20 -8.71 -20.67
CA TYR A 390 -27.15 -7.65 -21.70
C TYR A 390 -26.65 -8.16 -23.05
N GLU A 391 -25.58 -8.96 -23.07
CA GLU A 391 -25.00 -9.49 -24.30
C GLU A 391 -25.94 -10.49 -25.00
N SER A 392 -26.60 -11.37 -24.25
CA SER A 392 -27.64 -12.26 -24.77
C SER A 392 -28.83 -11.50 -25.36
N ALA A 393 -29.15 -10.32 -24.82
CA ALA A 393 -30.16 -9.41 -25.35
C ALA A 393 -29.66 -8.55 -26.53
N GLY A 394 -28.40 -8.72 -26.94
CA GLY A 394 -27.75 -7.92 -27.97
C GLY A 394 -27.48 -6.48 -27.52
N VAL A 395 -27.50 -6.14 -26.24
CA VAL A 395 -27.30 -4.75 -25.78
C VAL A 395 -25.85 -4.50 -25.43
N LEU A 396 -25.22 -3.52 -26.10
CA LEU A 396 -23.87 -3.08 -25.76
C LEU A 396 -23.90 -2.32 -24.43
N ARG A 397 -23.09 -2.77 -23.47
CA ARG A 397 -22.99 -2.17 -22.14
C ARG A 397 -21.54 -2.08 -21.69
N THR A 398 -20.93 -0.91 -21.90
CA THR A 398 -19.52 -0.61 -21.59
C THR A 398 -19.38 0.46 -20.51
N ASN A 399 -20.46 1.15 -20.15
CA ASN A 399 -20.44 2.14 -19.08
C ASN A 399 -20.03 1.51 -17.72
N PRO A 400 -18.95 2.00 -17.07
CA PRO A 400 -18.49 1.47 -15.79
C PRO A 400 -19.52 1.54 -14.65
N VAL A 401 -20.55 2.40 -14.75
CA VAL A 401 -21.65 2.47 -13.77
C VAL A 401 -22.49 1.18 -13.78
N ALA A 402 -22.64 0.54 -14.95
CA ALA A 402 -23.45 -0.66 -15.10
C ALA A 402 -22.70 -1.95 -14.74
N LYS A 403 -21.39 -1.90 -14.45
CA LYS A 403 -20.57 -3.11 -14.31
C LYS A 403 -20.99 -4.04 -13.18
N THR A 404 -21.57 -3.50 -12.11
CA THR A 404 -22.12 -4.27 -10.98
C THR A 404 -23.64 -4.45 -11.07
N SER A 405 -24.26 -4.09 -12.19
CA SER A 405 -25.68 -4.34 -12.43
C SER A 405 -25.94 -5.84 -12.50
N VAL A 406 -27.13 -6.27 -12.10
CA VAL A 406 -27.58 -7.67 -12.18
C VAL A 406 -27.53 -8.17 -13.63
N ASP A 407 -27.95 -7.33 -14.58
CA ASP A 407 -27.99 -7.67 -16.01
C ASP A 407 -26.59 -7.70 -16.66
N SER A 408 -25.58 -7.16 -15.98
CA SER A 408 -24.17 -7.33 -16.36
C SER A 408 -23.60 -8.67 -15.88
N GLY A 409 -24.38 -9.44 -15.11
CA GLY A 409 -24.05 -10.80 -14.68
C GLY A 409 -24.19 -11.82 -15.81
N LEU A 410 -23.65 -13.02 -15.57
CA LEU A 410 -23.71 -14.14 -16.51
C LEU A 410 -25.17 -14.47 -16.86
N SER A 411 -25.44 -14.67 -18.14
CA SER A 411 -26.69 -15.30 -18.59
C SER A 411 -26.71 -16.79 -18.19
N PRO A 412 -27.83 -17.50 -18.31
CA PRO A 412 -27.86 -18.95 -18.14
C PRO A 412 -26.87 -19.69 -19.05
N GLU A 413 -26.69 -19.23 -20.29
CA GLU A 413 -25.66 -19.78 -21.19
C GLU A 413 -24.26 -19.32 -20.78
N GLY A 414 -24.09 -18.06 -20.39
CA GLY A 414 -22.83 -17.55 -19.85
C GLY A 414 -22.31 -18.35 -18.65
N ALA A 415 -23.20 -18.79 -17.76
CA ALA A 415 -22.85 -19.67 -16.65
C ALA A 415 -22.37 -21.05 -17.13
N ARG A 416 -22.98 -21.61 -18.18
CA ARG A 416 -22.51 -22.87 -18.80
C ARG A 416 -21.14 -22.68 -19.46
N GLN A 417 -20.92 -21.57 -20.15
CA GLN A 417 -19.64 -21.20 -20.75
C GLN A 417 -18.55 -21.05 -19.69
N ALA A 418 -18.82 -20.36 -18.57
CA ALA A 418 -17.89 -20.23 -17.45
C ALA A 418 -17.55 -21.58 -16.80
N ALA A 419 -18.52 -22.49 -16.68
CA ALA A 419 -18.28 -23.84 -16.19
C ALA A 419 -17.38 -24.66 -17.14
N ARG A 420 -17.56 -24.54 -18.46
CA ARG A 420 -16.68 -25.16 -19.46
C ARG A 420 -15.26 -24.58 -19.39
N ALA A 421 -15.12 -23.26 -19.27
CA ALA A 421 -13.83 -22.59 -19.08
C ALA A 421 -13.11 -23.11 -17.83
N ALA A 422 -13.84 -23.28 -16.72
CA ALA A 422 -13.30 -23.79 -15.47
C ALA A 422 -12.78 -25.24 -15.60
N LEU A 423 -13.49 -26.10 -16.32
CA LEU A 423 -13.05 -27.47 -16.62
C LEU A 423 -11.85 -27.49 -17.57
N GLU A 424 -11.81 -26.60 -18.55
CA GLU A 424 -10.68 -26.49 -19.48
C GLU A 424 -9.40 -26.03 -18.77
N LEU A 425 -9.49 -25.05 -17.87
CA LEU A 425 -8.38 -24.64 -17.01
C LEU A 425 -7.86 -25.80 -16.16
N LYS A 426 -8.75 -26.65 -15.65
CA LYS A 426 -8.39 -27.86 -14.92
C LYS A 426 -7.65 -28.85 -15.81
N ARG A 427 -8.13 -29.06 -17.04
CA ARG A 427 -7.51 -29.94 -18.04
C ARG A 427 -6.12 -29.45 -18.45
N LEU A 428 -5.93 -28.13 -18.53
CA LEU A 428 -4.65 -27.49 -18.85
C LEU A 428 -3.70 -27.39 -17.63
N GLY A 429 -4.09 -27.94 -16.48
CA GLY A 429 -3.29 -27.92 -15.26
C GLY A 429 -3.04 -26.52 -14.71
N ALA A 430 -3.94 -25.55 -14.99
CA ALA A 430 -3.77 -24.14 -14.61
C ALA A 430 -3.60 -23.93 -13.10
N CYS A 431 -4.15 -24.82 -12.28
CA CYS A 431 -4.22 -24.68 -10.83
C CYS A 431 -3.77 -25.94 -10.09
N GLU A 432 -2.87 -26.75 -10.67
CA GLU A 432 -2.39 -28.01 -10.05
C GLU A 432 -1.68 -27.80 -8.71
N ASP A 433 -0.80 -26.78 -8.61
CA ASP A 433 -0.13 -26.42 -7.35
C ASP A 433 -0.94 -25.34 -6.62
N SER A 434 -0.99 -24.15 -7.21
CA SER A 434 -1.84 -23.03 -6.80
C SER A 434 -1.89 -21.99 -7.91
N CYS A 435 -2.98 -21.23 -7.97
CA CYS A 435 -3.14 -20.16 -8.97
C CYS A 435 -3.82 -18.94 -8.33
N TRP A 436 -3.63 -17.77 -8.93
CA TRP A 436 -4.35 -16.54 -8.61
C TRP A 436 -5.34 -16.23 -9.71
N ILE A 437 -6.56 -15.84 -9.35
CA ILE A 437 -7.60 -15.48 -10.30
C ILE A 437 -7.82 -13.98 -10.21
N TRP A 438 -7.61 -13.28 -11.31
CA TRP A 438 -7.69 -11.82 -11.45
C TRP A 438 -8.86 -11.46 -12.36
N PRO A 439 -10.10 -11.41 -11.83
CA PRO A 439 -11.24 -10.95 -12.58
C PRO A 439 -11.40 -9.43 -12.54
N SER A 440 -11.93 -8.87 -13.62
CA SER A 440 -12.65 -7.59 -13.56
C SER A 440 -13.79 -7.67 -12.53
N ILE A 441 -14.10 -6.55 -11.88
CA ILE A 441 -15.27 -6.43 -10.99
C ILE A 441 -16.61 -6.36 -11.74
N THR A 442 -16.60 -6.43 -13.07
CA THR A 442 -17.83 -6.70 -13.83
C THR A 442 -18.49 -7.96 -13.30
N GLN A 443 -19.82 -7.90 -13.11
CA GLN A 443 -20.59 -8.96 -12.45
C GLN A 443 -20.34 -10.33 -13.12
N ARG A 444 -20.34 -10.40 -14.46
CA ARG A 444 -20.04 -11.63 -15.21
C ARG A 444 -18.64 -12.20 -14.98
N SER A 445 -17.62 -11.35 -14.91
CA SER A 445 -16.22 -11.77 -14.74
C SER A 445 -15.97 -12.28 -13.32
N TYR A 446 -16.53 -11.60 -12.32
CA TYR A 446 -16.42 -12.02 -10.93
C TYR A 446 -17.18 -13.33 -10.68
N GLN A 447 -18.40 -13.47 -11.21
CA GLN A 447 -19.16 -14.74 -11.16
C GLN A 447 -18.41 -15.87 -11.87
N ALA A 448 -17.81 -15.61 -13.03
CA ALA A 448 -16.98 -16.60 -13.73
C ALA A 448 -15.77 -17.01 -12.89
N ALA A 449 -15.10 -16.07 -12.21
CA ALA A 449 -14.01 -16.38 -11.30
C ALA A 449 -14.44 -17.23 -10.10
N GLU A 450 -15.62 -17.00 -9.52
CA GLU A 450 -16.16 -17.85 -8.45
C GLU A 450 -16.43 -19.28 -8.94
N ILE A 451 -16.96 -19.44 -10.16
CA ILE A 451 -17.17 -20.75 -10.79
C ILE A 451 -15.81 -21.44 -11.03
N ILE A 452 -14.84 -20.72 -11.61
CA ILE A 452 -13.49 -21.23 -11.86
C ILE A 452 -12.84 -21.69 -10.55
N ALA A 453 -12.91 -20.86 -9.50
CA ALA A 453 -12.34 -21.18 -8.20
C ALA A 453 -12.98 -22.43 -7.59
N SER A 454 -14.31 -22.52 -7.63
CA SER A 454 -15.07 -23.67 -7.11
C SER A 454 -14.66 -24.99 -7.80
N VAL A 455 -14.65 -25.02 -9.12
CA VAL A 455 -14.33 -26.23 -9.92
C VAL A 455 -12.86 -26.67 -9.76
N ASN A 456 -11.95 -25.70 -9.58
CA ASN A 456 -10.52 -25.94 -9.41
C ASN A 456 -10.07 -26.01 -7.94
N SER A 457 -11.02 -26.04 -6.99
CA SER A 457 -10.72 -26.13 -5.55
C SER A 457 -9.78 -25.03 -5.03
N ILE A 458 -9.96 -23.81 -5.55
CA ILE A 458 -9.22 -22.61 -5.15
C ILE A 458 -10.03 -21.82 -4.13
N ASP A 459 -9.37 -21.42 -3.04
CA ASP A 459 -9.99 -20.61 -2.00
C ASP A 459 -10.34 -19.20 -2.51
N ARG A 460 -11.43 -18.62 -2.01
CA ARG A 460 -11.89 -17.27 -2.38
C ARG A 460 -10.84 -16.18 -2.10
N SER A 461 -9.94 -16.38 -1.14
CA SER A 461 -8.82 -15.46 -0.86
C SER A 461 -7.83 -15.31 -2.02
N ARG A 462 -7.87 -16.22 -3.00
CA ARG A 462 -7.04 -16.17 -4.22
C ARG A 462 -7.73 -15.52 -5.42
N ILE A 463 -8.95 -15.02 -5.23
CA ILE A 463 -9.64 -14.15 -6.19
C ILE A 463 -9.30 -12.71 -5.86
N VAL A 464 -8.61 -12.02 -6.76
CA VAL A 464 -8.17 -10.64 -6.59
C VAL A 464 -8.91 -9.74 -7.58
N PRO A 465 -9.98 -9.05 -7.14
CA PRO A 465 -10.78 -8.22 -8.03
C PRO A 465 -9.97 -7.03 -8.56
N GLU A 466 -10.02 -6.85 -9.87
CA GLU A 466 -9.44 -5.72 -10.60
C GLU A 466 -10.55 -4.72 -10.96
N TYR A 467 -10.34 -3.44 -10.61
CA TYR A 467 -11.38 -2.41 -10.58
C TYR A 467 -11.41 -1.47 -11.79
N SER A 468 -10.37 -1.47 -12.63
CA SER A 468 -10.14 -0.42 -13.63
C SER A 468 -9.38 -0.89 -14.87
N PHE A 469 -8.28 -1.63 -14.72
CA PHE A 469 -7.45 -2.08 -15.84
C PHE A 469 -8.10 -3.18 -16.71
N LEU A 470 -9.13 -3.86 -16.22
CA LEU A 470 -9.93 -4.90 -16.89
C LEU A 470 -11.40 -4.47 -17.01
N ASP A 471 -11.73 -3.19 -16.86
CA ASP A 471 -13.04 -2.73 -17.31
C ASP A 471 -13.17 -2.98 -18.83
N ALA A 472 -14.40 -3.25 -19.29
CA ALA A 472 -14.64 -3.43 -20.72
C ALA A 472 -14.24 -2.14 -21.47
N ARG A 473 -13.75 -2.27 -22.71
CA ARG A 473 -13.40 -1.12 -23.53
C ARG A 473 -14.60 -0.18 -23.65
N GLY A 474 -14.42 1.08 -23.25
CA GLY A 474 -15.46 2.09 -23.39
C GLY A 474 -15.74 2.41 -24.86
N LEU A 475 -16.98 2.24 -25.32
CA LEU A 475 -17.36 2.46 -26.71
C LEU A 475 -18.17 3.76 -26.94
N GLY A 476 -18.19 4.67 -25.96
CA GLY A 476 -18.76 6.01 -26.10
C GLY A 476 -20.19 6.01 -26.63
N ALA A 477 -20.43 6.69 -27.75
CA ALA A 477 -21.75 6.86 -28.39
C ALA A 477 -22.41 5.57 -28.90
N PHE A 478 -21.70 4.43 -28.85
CA PHE A 478 -22.28 3.11 -29.12
C PHE A 478 -22.92 2.48 -27.88
N GLU A 479 -22.80 3.10 -26.70
CA GLU A 479 -23.43 2.64 -25.46
C GLU A 479 -24.95 2.43 -25.62
N GLY A 480 -25.44 1.28 -25.16
CA GLY A 480 -26.86 0.94 -25.16
C GLY A 480 -27.44 0.56 -26.52
N ARG A 481 -26.63 0.55 -27.59
CA ARG A 481 -27.08 0.12 -28.91
C ARG A 481 -27.32 -1.39 -28.96
N ASN A 482 -28.28 -1.79 -29.79
CA ASN A 482 -28.63 -3.19 -30.00
C ASN A 482 -27.79 -3.77 -31.14
N LEU A 483 -26.88 -4.67 -30.80
CA LEU A 483 -25.96 -5.42 -31.64
C LEU A 483 -26.61 -6.63 -32.34
N GLY A 484 -27.88 -6.93 -32.02
CA GLY A 484 -28.50 -8.20 -32.38
C GLY A 484 -27.81 -9.38 -31.70
N SER A 485 -28.55 -10.45 -31.44
CA SER A 485 -27.93 -11.68 -30.96
C SER A 485 -27.01 -12.22 -32.07
N ILE A 486 -25.71 -12.36 -31.79
CA ILE A 486 -24.76 -13.06 -32.67
C ILE A 486 -25.00 -14.57 -32.54
N SER A 487 -26.22 -15.01 -32.85
CA SER A 487 -26.57 -16.40 -33.07
C SER A 487 -26.77 -16.58 -34.57
N GLU A 488 -25.69 -17.01 -35.22
CA GLU A 488 -25.73 -17.77 -36.47
C GLU A 488 -26.67 -17.26 -37.58
N ALA A 489 -26.28 -16.20 -38.30
CA ALA A 489 -26.78 -15.95 -39.66
C ALA A 489 -25.85 -15.00 -40.44
N ALA A 490 -24.71 -15.53 -40.89
CA ALA A 490 -23.73 -14.83 -41.72
C ALA A 490 -24.22 -14.51 -43.15
N SER A 491 -25.49 -14.22 -43.43
CA SER A 491 -25.90 -14.01 -44.84
C SER A 491 -27.08 -13.09 -45.13
N LEU A 492 -27.86 -12.59 -44.16
CA LEU A 492 -29.06 -11.81 -44.55
C LEU A 492 -29.59 -10.84 -43.48
N MET A 493 -28.83 -9.80 -43.14
CA MET A 493 -29.33 -8.48 -42.71
C MET A 493 -28.16 -7.53 -42.43
N LEU A 494 -28.01 -6.50 -43.25
CA LEU A 494 -26.84 -5.64 -43.31
C LEU A 494 -26.79 -4.58 -42.19
N ASP A 495 -27.82 -4.45 -41.36
CA ASP A 495 -27.99 -3.24 -40.53
C ASP A 495 -27.73 -3.42 -39.01
N ILE A 496 -27.56 -4.65 -38.50
CA ILE A 496 -27.61 -4.92 -37.04
C ILE A 496 -26.22 -5.21 -36.42
N ALA A 497 -25.24 -5.67 -37.19
CA ALA A 497 -23.85 -5.87 -36.74
C ALA A 497 -22.92 -4.66 -37.03
N GLN A 498 -23.48 -3.57 -37.55
CA GLN A 498 -22.70 -2.53 -38.21
C GLN A 498 -21.90 -1.66 -37.24
N ASP A 499 -22.37 -1.46 -36.01
CA ASP A 499 -21.67 -0.61 -35.04
C ASP A 499 -20.37 -1.26 -34.52
N MET A 500 -20.38 -2.54 -34.16
CA MET A 500 -19.15 -3.25 -33.79
C MET A 500 -18.22 -3.43 -34.99
N LEU A 501 -18.79 -3.71 -36.17
CA LEU A 501 -18.01 -3.78 -37.40
C LEU A 501 -17.34 -2.43 -37.70
N GLN A 502 -18.05 -1.31 -37.52
CA GLN A 502 -17.53 0.04 -37.68
C GLN A 502 -16.40 0.34 -36.70
N VAL A 503 -16.52 -0.10 -35.43
CA VAL A 503 -15.44 0.04 -34.44
C VAL A 503 -14.18 -0.70 -34.90
N TYR A 504 -14.30 -1.98 -35.24
CA TYR A 504 -13.13 -2.79 -35.63
C TYR A 504 -12.55 -2.40 -36.99
N GLU A 505 -13.37 -1.98 -37.96
CA GLU A 505 -12.90 -1.40 -39.23
C GLU A 505 -12.10 -0.13 -38.97
N SER A 506 -12.59 0.75 -38.08
CA SER A 506 -11.86 1.95 -37.66
C SER A 506 -10.54 1.61 -36.96
N ASP A 507 -10.54 0.63 -36.06
CA ASP A 507 -9.32 0.18 -35.35
C ASP A 507 -8.27 -0.40 -36.30
N SER A 508 -8.71 -1.05 -37.38
CA SER A 508 -7.80 -1.61 -38.40
C SER A 508 -7.01 -0.52 -39.14
N LEU A 509 -7.53 0.71 -39.17
CA LEU A 509 -6.86 1.86 -39.78
C LEU A 509 -5.81 2.46 -38.83
N SER A 510 -6.17 2.68 -37.56
CA SER A 510 -5.28 3.25 -36.54
C SER A 510 -5.65 2.79 -35.14
N PRO A 511 -4.68 2.41 -34.29
CA PRO A 511 -4.95 2.00 -32.92
C PRO A 511 -5.32 3.17 -32.01
N ASP A 512 -5.09 4.42 -32.44
CA ASP A 512 -5.42 5.65 -31.69
C ASP A 512 -6.86 6.12 -31.96
N ASN A 513 -7.59 5.45 -32.86
CA ASN A 513 -8.96 5.80 -33.17
C ASN A 513 -9.86 5.56 -31.96
N LYS A 514 -10.56 6.62 -31.53
CA LYS A 514 -11.55 6.55 -30.45
C LYS A 514 -12.95 6.50 -31.04
N PRO A 515 -13.85 5.67 -30.49
CA PRO A 515 -15.28 5.80 -30.74
C PRO A 515 -15.78 7.23 -30.45
N PRO A 516 -16.87 7.68 -31.07
CA PRO A 516 -17.42 9.01 -30.79
C PRO A 516 -17.76 9.15 -29.29
N PRO A 517 -17.50 10.30 -28.65
CA PRO A 517 -17.82 10.50 -27.23
C PRO A 517 -19.33 10.62 -26.98
N VAL A 518 -19.73 10.45 -25.72
CA VAL A 518 -21.12 10.60 -25.24
C VAL A 518 -21.14 11.28 -23.87
N ASP A 519 -22.22 11.98 -23.54
CA ASP A 519 -22.33 12.81 -22.34
C ASP A 519 -22.83 12.07 -21.08
N ASP A 520 -23.01 10.76 -21.13
CA ASP A 520 -23.54 9.94 -20.01
C ASP A 520 -22.45 9.38 -19.07
N GLY A 521 -21.20 9.77 -19.30
CA GLY A 521 -20.04 9.31 -18.54
C GLY A 521 -19.42 8.00 -19.06
N THR A 522 -19.91 7.43 -20.17
CA THR A 522 -19.27 6.28 -20.81
C THR A 522 -17.93 6.69 -21.45
N PRO A 523 -16.81 6.04 -21.09
CA PRO A 523 -15.53 6.27 -21.74
C PRO A 523 -15.57 5.93 -23.23
N ASN A 524 -14.73 6.57 -24.04
CA ASN A 524 -14.52 6.24 -25.45
C ASN A 524 -13.04 5.93 -25.70
N GLU A 525 -12.65 4.68 -25.46
CA GLU A 525 -11.27 4.23 -25.48
C GLU A 525 -10.84 3.76 -26.88
N SER A 526 -9.65 4.15 -27.27
CA SER A 526 -8.94 3.58 -28.42
C SER A 526 -8.26 2.26 -28.05
N VAL A 527 -7.84 1.50 -29.05
CA VAL A 527 -7.02 0.28 -28.83
C VAL A 527 -5.73 0.62 -28.10
N ALA A 528 -5.11 1.77 -28.40
CA ALA A 528 -3.92 2.27 -27.73
C ALA A 528 -4.16 2.58 -26.24
N ASP A 529 -5.32 3.15 -25.88
CA ASP A 529 -5.69 3.39 -24.49
C ASP A 529 -5.83 2.05 -23.72
N VAL A 530 -6.53 1.07 -24.31
CA VAL A 530 -6.66 -0.28 -23.75
C VAL A 530 -5.28 -0.93 -23.57
N PHE A 531 -4.41 -0.81 -24.58
CA PHE A 531 -3.04 -1.33 -24.55
C PHE A 531 -2.22 -0.77 -23.38
N VAL A 532 -2.33 0.53 -23.10
CA VAL A 532 -1.65 1.17 -21.96
C VAL A 532 -2.10 0.55 -20.63
N ARG A 533 -3.41 0.41 -20.40
CA ARG A 533 -3.92 -0.12 -19.13
C ARG A 533 -3.65 -1.60 -18.93
N VAL A 534 -3.74 -2.43 -19.97
CA VAL A 534 -3.38 -3.86 -19.85
C VAL A 534 -1.87 -4.05 -19.69
N THR A 535 -1.03 -3.16 -20.23
CA THR A 535 0.41 -3.14 -19.96
C THR A 535 0.71 -2.81 -18.50
N GLN A 536 -0.02 -1.85 -17.92
CA GLN A 536 0.08 -1.51 -16.50
C GLN A 536 -0.37 -2.68 -15.61
N LEU A 537 -1.46 -3.37 -15.98
CA LEU A 537 -1.88 -4.61 -15.32
C LEU A 537 -0.75 -5.64 -15.31
N MET A 538 -0.13 -5.91 -16.47
CA MET A 538 0.98 -6.86 -16.53
C MET A 538 2.16 -6.44 -15.65
N SER A 539 2.45 -5.14 -15.55
CA SER A 539 3.47 -4.63 -14.62
C SER A 539 3.15 -4.96 -13.16
N ILE A 540 1.88 -4.94 -12.76
CA ILE A 540 1.44 -5.33 -11.41
C ILE A 540 1.59 -6.84 -11.24
N LEU A 541 1.08 -7.62 -12.19
CA LEU A 541 1.07 -9.09 -12.08
C LEU A 541 2.50 -9.66 -12.05
N GLU A 542 3.39 -9.18 -12.92
CA GLU A 542 4.79 -9.60 -13.01
C GLU A 542 5.66 -9.16 -11.82
N THR A 543 5.20 -8.20 -11.01
CA THR A 543 5.93 -7.73 -9.82
C THR A 543 5.40 -8.36 -8.53
N GLN A 544 4.08 -8.51 -8.40
CA GLN A 544 3.45 -8.98 -7.16
C GLN A 544 3.35 -10.51 -7.07
N TYR A 545 3.20 -11.21 -8.20
CA TYR A 545 2.93 -12.65 -8.25
C TYR A 545 4.05 -13.45 -8.91
N SER A 546 5.30 -12.95 -8.85
CA SER A 546 6.45 -13.52 -9.56
C SER A 546 6.64 -15.01 -9.30
N GLY A 547 6.55 -15.82 -10.35
CA GLY A 547 6.72 -17.27 -10.32
C GLY A 547 5.43 -18.07 -10.11
N ASP A 548 4.28 -17.40 -10.00
CA ASP A 548 2.98 -18.06 -9.85
C ASP A 548 2.26 -18.26 -11.20
N THR A 549 1.15 -19.00 -11.17
CA THR A 549 0.17 -19.05 -12.26
C THR A 549 -0.94 -18.03 -12.00
N VAL A 550 -1.24 -17.20 -13.01
CA VAL A 550 -2.25 -16.14 -12.95
C VAL A 550 -3.31 -16.34 -14.04
N ILE A 551 -4.57 -16.37 -13.64
CA ILE A 551 -5.73 -16.46 -14.54
C ILE A 551 -6.35 -15.07 -14.63
N ILE A 552 -6.31 -14.44 -15.80
CA ILE A 552 -6.92 -13.14 -16.06
C ILE A 552 -8.32 -13.38 -16.62
N VAL A 553 -9.35 -12.87 -15.94
CA VAL A 553 -10.76 -13.02 -16.37
C VAL A 553 -11.31 -11.65 -16.78
N SER A 554 -11.50 -11.47 -18.09
CA SER A 554 -11.98 -10.22 -18.68
C SER A 554 -13.47 -10.30 -19.05
N PRO A 555 -14.24 -9.21 -18.89
CA PRO A 555 -15.63 -9.18 -19.34
C PRO A 555 -15.74 -9.27 -20.86
N ASP A 556 -14.84 -8.62 -21.58
CA ASP A 556 -14.87 -8.45 -23.02
C ASP A 556 -13.61 -9.06 -23.66
N SER A 557 -13.65 -9.15 -24.98
CA SER A 557 -12.53 -9.66 -25.75
C SER A 557 -11.40 -8.65 -25.91
N ASP A 558 -11.69 -7.34 -25.96
CA ASP A 558 -10.71 -6.32 -26.33
C ASP A 558 -9.53 -6.28 -25.37
N ASN A 559 -9.79 -6.35 -24.07
CA ASN A 559 -8.73 -6.44 -23.06
C ASN A 559 -7.76 -7.59 -23.34
N LEU A 560 -8.29 -8.76 -23.70
CA LEU A 560 -7.50 -9.98 -23.88
C LEU A 560 -6.78 -10.01 -25.23
N SER A 561 -7.47 -9.60 -26.31
CA SER A 561 -6.91 -9.59 -27.66
C SER A 561 -5.83 -8.52 -27.81
N VAL A 562 -6.03 -7.33 -27.22
CA VAL A 562 -5.03 -6.26 -27.17
C VAL A 562 -3.84 -6.64 -26.28
N LEU A 563 -4.09 -7.27 -25.12
CA LEU A 563 -3.03 -7.82 -24.28
C LEU A 563 -2.21 -8.86 -25.05
N GLN A 564 -2.87 -9.82 -25.71
CA GLN A 564 -2.20 -10.87 -26.47
C GLN A 564 -1.40 -10.30 -27.64
N ALA A 565 -1.96 -9.33 -28.38
CA ALA A 565 -1.26 -8.61 -29.44
C ALA A 565 0.01 -7.93 -28.91
N GLY A 566 -0.09 -7.26 -27.76
CA GLY A 566 1.03 -6.64 -27.06
C GLY A 566 2.13 -7.62 -26.66
N LEU A 567 1.75 -8.77 -26.11
CA LEU A 567 2.67 -9.81 -25.67
C LEU A 567 3.46 -10.41 -26.84
N VAL A 568 2.80 -10.69 -27.96
CA VAL A 568 3.46 -11.28 -29.15
C VAL A 568 4.07 -10.24 -30.09
N GLY A 569 3.93 -8.95 -29.79
CA GLY A 569 4.41 -7.86 -30.64
C GLY A 569 3.66 -7.75 -31.97
N LEU A 570 2.39 -8.18 -32.02
CA LEU A 570 1.51 -7.98 -33.16
C LEU A 570 1.12 -6.49 -33.26
N ASP A 571 0.99 -6.00 -34.49
CA ASP A 571 0.42 -4.68 -34.73
C ASP A 571 -0.97 -4.57 -34.09
N LEU A 572 -1.18 -3.56 -33.25
CA LEU A 572 -2.44 -3.38 -32.51
C LEU A 572 -3.66 -3.22 -33.44
N ARG A 573 -3.46 -2.77 -34.68
CA ARG A 573 -4.52 -2.71 -35.72
C ARG A 573 -5.07 -4.10 -36.07
N ARG A 574 -4.32 -5.16 -35.75
CA ARG A 574 -4.68 -6.56 -35.99
C ARG A 574 -5.12 -7.29 -34.73
N HIS A 575 -5.41 -6.58 -33.64
CA HIS A 575 -5.89 -7.22 -32.41
C HIS A 575 -7.18 -8.04 -32.63
N SER A 576 -8.01 -7.67 -33.62
CA SER A 576 -9.22 -8.40 -34.00
C SER A 576 -8.96 -9.85 -34.44
N ASP A 577 -7.76 -10.16 -34.94
CA ASP A 577 -7.34 -11.52 -35.30
C ASP A 577 -7.26 -12.44 -34.05
N LEU A 578 -7.21 -11.84 -32.86
CA LEU A 578 -7.03 -12.50 -31.57
C LEU A 578 -8.28 -12.40 -30.68
N LEU A 579 -9.46 -12.09 -31.24
CA LEU A 579 -10.70 -12.05 -30.46
C LEU A 579 -11.01 -13.39 -29.80
N PHE A 580 -11.58 -13.33 -28.60
CA PHE A 580 -11.97 -14.46 -27.77
C PHE A 580 -13.47 -14.68 -27.88
N SER A 581 -13.93 -15.91 -27.96
CA SER A 581 -15.35 -16.28 -27.81
C SER A 581 -15.76 -16.28 -26.33
N PRO A 582 -17.04 -16.07 -25.98
CA PRO A 582 -17.50 -16.19 -24.59
C PRO A 582 -17.13 -17.53 -23.94
N GLY A 583 -16.47 -17.48 -22.77
CA GLY A 583 -15.95 -18.67 -22.08
C GLY A 583 -14.68 -19.28 -22.68
N GLU A 584 -14.06 -18.66 -23.68
CA GLU A 584 -12.80 -19.16 -24.25
C GLU A 584 -11.63 -18.98 -23.27
N VAL A 585 -10.75 -19.98 -23.23
CA VAL A 585 -9.53 -20.02 -22.41
C VAL A 585 -8.32 -20.16 -23.33
N ARG A 586 -7.30 -19.31 -23.15
CA ARG A 586 -6.02 -19.43 -23.84
C ARG A 586 -4.85 -19.39 -22.86
N LEU A 587 -3.91 -20.32 -23.02
CA LEU A 587 -2.60 -20.24 -22.39
C LEU A 587 -1.74 -19.22 -23.15
N VAL A 588 -1.09 -18.31 -22.42
CA VAL A 588 -0.04 -17.47 -23.00
C VAL A 588 1.22 -18.32 -23.16
N ASP A 589 1.55 -18.67 -24.40
CA ASP A 589 2.76 -19.43 -24.72
C ASP A 589 3.98 -18.49 -24.75
N PRO A 590 4.97 -18.67 -23.84
CA PRO A 590 6.19 -17.85 -23.84
C PRO A 590 6.98 -17.93 -25.15
N SER A 591 6.85 -19.02 -25.92
CA SER A 591 7.54 -19.19 -27.20
C SER A 591 6.97 -18.33 -28.32
N SER A 592 5.73 -17.85 -28.17
CA SER A 592 5.09 -16.92 -29.11
C SER A 592 5.54 -15.47 -28.94
N ILE A 593 6.30 -15.17 -27.87
CA ILE A 593 6.80 -13.83 -27.56
C ILE A 593 8.13 -13.62 -28.31
N PRO A 594 8.26 -12.55 -29.11
CA PRO A 594 9.46 -12.33 -29.92
C PRO A 594 10.67 -12.00 -29.03
N ASP A 595 11.84 -12.48 -29.44
CA ASP A 595 13.10 -12.14 -28.77
C ASP A 595 13.28 -10.62 -28.71
N TYR A 596 13.50 -10.11 -27.50
CA TYR A 596 13.71 -8.69 -27.28
C TYR A 596 14.99 -8.22 -28.01
N LYS A 597 14.81 -7.43 -29.06
CA LYS A 597 15.91 -6.70 -29.72
C LYS A 597 16.10 -5.38 -29.00
N GLN A 598 17.17 -5.28 -28.20
CA GLN A 598 17.53 -4.00 -27.59
C GLN A 598 17.76 -2.98 -28.72
N PRO A 599 17.02 -1.85 -28.76
CA PRO A 599 17.29 -0.83 -29.77
C PRO A 599 18.73 -0.38 -29.61
N ALA A 600 19.44 -0.23 -30.73
CA ALA A 600 20.83 0.22 -30.72
C ALA A 600 20.92 1.48 -29.86
N SER A 601 21.85 1.52 -28.91
CA SER A 601 22.06 2.70 -28.07
C SER A 601 22.57 3.84 -28.95
N ALA A 602 21.65 4.63 -29.50
CA ALA A 602 21.99 5.83 -30.22
C ALA A 602 22.18 6.94 -29.18
N VAL A 603 23.42 7.46 -29.09
CA VAL A 603 23.71 8.68 -28.35
C VAL A 603 23.16 9.85 -29.18
N TYR A 604 21.98 10.33 -28.84
CA TYR A 604 21.44 11.56 -29.43
C TYR A 604 22.14 12.74 -28.77
N LYS A 605 23.03 13.41 -29.50
CA LYS A 605 23.59 14.70 -29.06
C LYS A 605 22.48 15.74 -29.11
N CYS A 606 21.99 16.18 -27.96
CA CYS A 606 21.09 17.31 -27.92
C CYS A 606 21.86 18.58 -28.31
N ALA A 607 21.50 19.15 -29.45
CA ALA A 607 22.13 20.35 -29.96
C ALA A 607 21.70 21.63 -29.20
N ASN A 608 20.56 21.60 -28.48
CA ASN A 608 19.99 22.81 -27.88
C ASN A 608 19.27 22.58 -26.53
N PRO A 609 20.01 22.32 -25.43
CA PRO A 609 19.44 22.30 -24.09
C PRO A 609 18.98 23.71 -23.66
N PRO A 610 17.81 23.86 -22.98
CA PRO A 610 17.00 22.82 -22.35
C PRO A 610 15.85 22.26 -23.24
N SER A 611 15.77 22.64 -24.51
CA SER A 611 14.65 22.35 -25.40
C SER A 611 14.89 21.13 -26.32
N CYS A 612 15.44 20.05 -25.77
CA CYS A 612 15.61 18.80 -26.51
C CYS A 612 14.23 18.13 -26.65
N LYS A 613 13.69 18.03 -27.86
CA LYS A 613 12.51 17.19 -28.17
C LYS A 613 12.95 15.82 -28.61
#